data_AF-A0A1G0XYH6-F1
#
_entry.id   AF-A0A1G0XYH6-F1
#
_cell.length_a   1.000
_cell.length_b   1.000
_cell.length_c   1.000
_cell.angle_alpha   90.00
_cell.angle_beta   90.00
_cell.angle_gamma   90.00
#
_symmetry.space_group_name_H-M   'P 1'
#
loop_
_entity.id
_entity.type
_entity.pdbx_description
1 polymer ?
#
loop_
_entity_poly.entity_id
_entity_poly.type
_entity_poly.pdbx_seq_one_letter_code
_entity_poly.pdbx_strand_id
1 'polypeptide(L)'
;MKKLLLLIAIFGISAGIQLMAGNDEGKEKKQKSDENPKAVTVNMDVEIKGLVVKEEQELKKSQGTKTIIYLVCPADNRKYELPQSTVNDDPNNPERFTGKNVVIKGNTEVSVKKAKVTVITSIKEVK
;
A
#
# COMPACT_ATOMS: atom_id res chain seq x y z
N MET A 1 29.60 -18.13 25.24
CA MET A 1 30.08 -18.23 23.84
C MET A 1 29.41 -17.11 23.04
N LYS A 2 29.91 -15.87 23.13
CA LYS A 2 30.68 -15.12 22.11
C LYS A 2 30.26 -15.33 20.63
N LYS A 3 29.55 -14.32 20.11
CA LYS A 3 29.62 -13.67 18.79
C LYS A 3 29.31 -14.49 17.52
N LEU A 4 28.27 -14.06 16.79
CA LEU A 4 28.43 -13.72 15.37
C LEU A 4 27.36 -12.69 14.94
N LEU A 5 27.76 -11.42 14.91
CA LEU A 5 27.08 -10.36 14.18
C LEU A 5 27.47 -10.51 12.71
N LEU A 6 26.50 -10.73 11.83
CA LEU A 6 26.71 -10.53 10.40
C LEU A 6 26.04 -9.19 10.02
N LEU A 7 26.83 -8.12 10.07
CA LEU A 7 26.55 -6.88 9.37
C LEU A 7 26.72 -7.14 7.88
N ILE A 8 25.65 -6.99 7.10
CA ILE A 8 25.76 -6.73 5.66
C ILE A 8 25.47 -5.25 5.46
N ALA A 9 26.54 -4.46 5.59
CA ALA A 9 26.62 -3.15 4.96
C ALA A 9 27.18 -3.35 3.54
N ILE A 10 26.98 -2.34 2.69
CA ILE A 10 27.53 -2.13 1.33
C ILE A 10 26.58 -2.56 0.20
N PHE A 11 25.67 -1.64 -0.18
CA PHE A 11 25.57 -1.25 -1.58
C PHE A 11 25.66 0.27 -1.67
N GLY A 12 26.57 0.72 -2.53
CA GLY A 12 27.21 2.03 -2.49
C GLY A 12 26.31 3.20 -2.86
N ILE A 13 26.36 4.21 -1.99
CA ILE A 13 26.08 5.59 -2.34
C ILE A 13 27.31 6.07 -3.12
N SER A 14 27.23 6.11 -4.46
CA SER A 14 28.21 6.83 -5.27
C SER A 14 27.96 8.33 -5.09
N ALA A 15 28.36 8.87 -3.94
CA ALA A 15 28.52 10.29 -3.70
C ALA A 15 29.80 10.74 -4.44
N GLY A 16 29.66 11.14 -5.71
CA GLY A 16 30.70 11.87 -6.41
C GLY A 16 30.76 13.30 -5.89
N ILE A 17 31.66 13.60 -4.96
CA ILE A 17 32.02 14.98 -4.59
C ILE A 17 33.33 15.35 -5.29
N GLN A 18 33.18 16.29 -6.23
CA GLN A 18 34.04 17.42 -6.60
C GLN A 18 35.55 17.20 -6.74
N LEU A 19 36.05 17.42 -7.96
CA LEU A 19 37.32 18.11 -8.18
C LEU A 19 37.06 19.33 -9.08
N MET A 20 37.30 20.52 -8.50
CA MET A 20 37.37 21.82 -9.17
C MET A 20 38.55 21.86 -10.14
N ALA A 21 38.33 22.38 -11.35
CA ALA A 21 39.26 23.26 -12.05
C ALA A 21 38.56 23.98 -13.21
N GLY A 22 38.53 25.32 -13.18
CA GLY A 22 38.22 26.16 -14.35
C GLY A 22 36.90 26.93 -14.25
N ASN A 23 37.01 28.26 -14.23
CA ASN A 23 35.97 29.27 -14.43
C ASN A 23 34.87 28.83 -15.40
N ASP A 24 33.60 29.05 -15.04
CA ASP A 24 32.75 30.06 -15.71
C ASP A 24 31.40 30.18 -14.99
N GLU A 25 30.72 31.30 -15.23
CA GLU A 25 29.51 31.76 -14.56
C GLU A 25 28.31 30.83 -14.79
N GLY A 26 27.54 30.54 -13.74
CA GLY A 26 26.27 29.84 -13.93
C GLY A 26 25.54 29.50 -12.64
N LYS A 27 24.50 30.27 -12.33
CA LYS A 27 23.53 29.99 -11.27
C LYS A 27 22.87 28.63 -11.48
N GLU A 28 23.14 27.63 -10.64
CA GLU A 28 22.18 26.54 -10.45
C GLU A 28 21.94 26.23 -8.97
N LYS A 29 20.67 26.38 -8.62
CA LYS A 29 20.09 26.19 -7.31
C LYS A 29 20.41 24.77 -6.83
N LYS A 30 20.91 24.67 -5.60
CA LYS A 30 20.84 23.45 -4.78
C LYS A 30 19.37 23.02 -4.64
N GLN A 31 18.91 22.22 -5.58
CA GLN A 31 17.68 21.47 -5.44
C GLN A 31 18.01 20.33 -4.48
N LYS A 32 17.65 20.51 -3.19
CA LYS A 32 17.57 19.41 -2.25
C LYS A 32 16.64 18.38 -2.87
N SER A 33 17.21 17.26 -3.32
CA SER A 33 16.43 16.07 -3.62
C SER A 33 15.89 15.58 -2.28
N ASP A 34 14.69 16.05 -1.91
CA ASP A 34 13.81 15.29 -1.02
C ASP A 34 13.46 14.01 -1.78
N GLU A 35 14.36 13.02 -1.76
CA GLU A 35 14.02 11.62 -2.03
C GLU A 35 13.11 11.16 -0.89
N ASN A 36 11.87 11.64 -0.93
CA ASN A 36 10.75 11.04 -0.24
C ASN A 36 10.73 9.59 -0.73
N PRO A 37 10.85 8.56 0.15
CA PRO A 37 10.90 7.17 -0.28
C PRO A 37 9.66 6.92 -1.14
N LYS A 38 9.90 6.81 -2.45
CA LYS A 38 8.85 6.67 -3.46
C LYS A 38 8.08 5.43 -3.07
N ALA A 39 6.79 5.59 -2.76
CA ALA A 39 5.95 4.46 -2.38
C ALA A 39 6.07 3.39 -3.47
N VAL A 40 6.67 2.26 -3.13
CA VAL A 40 6.83 1.14 -4.05
C VAL A 40 5.46 0.49 -4.13
N THR A 41 4.72 0.76 -5.20
CA THR A 41 3.50 0.01 -5.54
C THR A 41 3.94 -1.35 -6.07
N VAL A 42 3.84 -2.38 -5.24
CA VAL A 42 3.97 -3.75 -5.70
C VAL A 42 2.57 -4.26 -6.07
N ASN A 43 2.36 -4.56 -7.35
CA ASN A 43 1.17 -5.28 -7.80
C ASN A 43 1.42 -6.78 -7.65
N MET A 44 0.76 -7.42 -6.67
CA MET A 44 0.85 -8.87 -6.47
C MET A 44 -0.55 -9.47 -6.52
N ASP A 45 -0.68 -10.60 -7.23
CA ASP A 45 -1.83 -11.49 -7.05
C ASP A 45 -1.66 -12.22 -5.72
N VAL A 46 -2.67 -12.11 -4.85
CA VAL A 46 -2.60 -12.62 -3.48
C VAL A 46 -3.89 -13.31 -3.07
N GLU A 47 -3.76 -14.24 -2.12
CA GLU A 47 -4.88 -14.85 -1.41
C GLU A 47 -4.92 -14.29 0.03
N ILE A 48 -5.91 -13.47 0.35
CA ILE A 48 -6.09 -12.85 1.68
C ILE A 48 -7.25 -13.55 2.41
N LYS A 49 -7.01 -13.98 3.65
CA LYS A 49 -8.04 -14.59 4.51
C LYS A 49 -8.32 -13.70 5.69
N GLY A 50 -9.57 -13.29 5.90
CA GLY A 50 -9.92 -12.41 7.02
C GLY A 50 -11.38 -12.04 7.09
N LEU A 51 -11.73 -11.27 8.12
CA LEU A 51 -13.08 -10.75 8.36
C LEU A 51 -13.32 -9.52 7.48
N VAL A 52 -14.43 -9.47 6.76
CA VAL A 52 -14.84 -8.24 6.06
C VAL A 52 -15.56 -7.31 7.03
N VAL A 53 -15.12 -6.06 7.09
CA VAL A 53 -15.73 -5.01 7.91
C VAL A 53 -16.08 -3.79 7.06
N LYS A 54 -17.05 -3.01 7.55
CA LYS A 54 -17.50 -1.75 6.96
C LYS A 54 -17.10 -0.62 7.91
N GLU A 55 -16.40 0.39 7.39
CA GLU A 55 -16.02 1.60 8.13
C GLU A 55 -16.56 2.85 7.44
N GLU A 56 -16.90 3.88 8.22
CA GLU A 56 -17.20 5.22 7.71
C GLU A 56 -15.91 6.05 7.75
N GLN A 57 -15.52 6.59 6.59
CA GLN A 57 -14.36 7.48 6.47
C GLN A 57 -14.83 8.88 6.09
N GLU A 58 -14.40 9.89 6.84
CA GLU A 58 -14.62 11.28 6.46
C GLU A 58 -13.77 11.65 5.24
N LEU A 59 -14.43 12.22 4.23
CA LEU A 59 -13.72 12.78 3.09
C LEU A 59 -13.02 14.06 3.56
N LYS A 60 -11.69 14.00 3.65
CA LYS A 60 -10.83 15.14 4.07
C LYS A 60 -11.10 16.46 3.35
N LYS A 61 -11.77 16.43 2.18
CA LYS A 61 -12.07 17.59 1.34
C LYS A 61 -13.52 18.07 1.38
N SER A 62 -14.43 17.33 2.02
CA SER A 62 -15.83 17.73 2.17
C SER A 62 -16.23 17.65 3.63
N GLN A 63 -16.37 18.81 4.28
CA GLN A 63 -16.86 18.87 5.66
C GLN A 63 -18.25 18.20 5.74
N GLY A 64 -18.34 17.13 6.54
CA GLY A 64 -19.58 16.41 6.81
C GLY A 64 -19.94 15.30 5.81
N THR A 65 -19.20 15.10 4.72
CA THR A 65 -19.45 13.96 3.82
C THR A 65 -18.63 12.75 4.25
N LYS A 66 -19.32 11.72 4.74
CA LYS A 66 -18.74 10.42 5.05
C LYS A 66 -18.89 9.48 3.85
N THR A 67 -17.84 8.74 3.54
CA THR A 67 -17.90 7.62 2.58
C THR A 67 -17.82 6.31 3.34
N ILE A 68 -18.53 5.30 2.85
CA ILE A 68 -18.39 3.94 3.34
C ILE A 68 -17.15 3.34 2.67
N ILE A 69 -16.31 2.66 3.43
CA ILE A 69 -15.23 1.82 2.92
C ILE A 69 -15.40 0.40 3.44
N TYR A 70 -15.05 -0.57 2.60
CA TYR A 70 -15.02 -1.99 2.97
C TYR A 70 -13.58 -2.43 3.14
N LEU A 71 -13.29 -3.16 4.20
CA LEU A 71 -11.96 -3.65 4.51
C LEU A 71 -12.00 -5.15 4.73
N VAL A 72 -10.94 -5.86 4.37
CA VAL A 72 -10.65 -7.20 4.91
C VAL A 72 -9.58 -7.10 5.97
N CYS A 73 -9.84 -7.73 7.11
CA CYS A 73 -8.99 -7.77 8.30
C CYS A 73 -8.44 -9.20 8.51
N PRO A 74 -7.32 -9.56 7.86
CA PRO A 74 -6.56 -10.77 8.14
C PRO A 74 -5.98 -10.82 9.57
N ALA A 75 -5.55 -12.02 9.97
CA ALA A 75 -5.00 -12.30 11.31
C ALA A 75 -3.67 -11.58 11.62
N ASP A 76 -2.98 -11.07 10.59
CA ASP A 76 -1.76 -10.26 10.73
C ASP A 76 -2.04 -8.79 11.13
N ASN A 77 -3.31 -8.47 11.45
CA ASN A 77 -3.81 -7.14 11.80
C ASN A 77 -3.62 -6.08 10.72
N ARG A 78 -3.25 -6.46 9.49
CA ARG A 78 -3.17 -5.52 8.38
C ARG A 78 -4.56 -5.33 7.78
N LYS A 79 -4.97 -4.07 7.59
CA LYS A 79 -6.25 -3.76 6.94
C LYS A 79 -6.04 -3.53 5.45
N TYR A 80 -6.78 -4.25 4.62
CA TYR A 80 -6.78 -4.06 3.16
C TYR A 80 -8.09 -3.43 2.73
N GLU A 81 -8.02 -2.26 2.10
CA GLU A 81 -9.20 -1.62 1.47
C GLU A 81 -9.66 -2.45 0.28
N LEU A 82 -10.96 -2.75 0.21
CA LEU A 82 -11.57 -3.49 -0.89
C LEU A 82 -12.20 -2.53 -1.90
N PRO A 83 -12.12 -2.83 -3.21
CA PRO A 83 -12.77 -2.03 -4.23
C PRO A 83 -14.29 -2.15 -4.10
N GLN A 84 -15.00 -1.03 -4.25
CA GLN A 84 -16.46 -1.06 -4.35
C GLN A 84 -16.86 -1.52 -5.75
N SER A 85 -17.86 -2.41 -5.82
CA SER A 85 -18.44 -2.76 -7.11
C SER A 85 -19.38 -1.66 -7.58
N THR A 86 -19.30 -1.32 -8.86
CA THR A 86 -20.26 -0.43 -9.54
C THR A 86 -21.33 -1.22 -10.29
N VAL A 87 -21.26 -2.56 -10.25
CA VAL A 87 -22.15 -3.45 -10.98
C VAL A 87 -23.20 -4.01 -10.03
N ASN A 88 -24.47 -3.85 -10.39
CA ASN A 88 -25.57 -4.47 -9.66
C ASN A 88 -25.41 -6.00 -9.66
N ASP A 89 -25.66 -6.63 -8.52
CA ASP A 89 -25.58 -8.09 -8.30
C ASP A 89 -24.20 -8.74 -8.49
N ASP A 90 -23.11 -7.96 -8.45
CA ASP A 90 -21.76 -8.51 -8.52
C ASP A 90 -21.54 -9.58 -7.42
N PRO A 91 -21.23 -10.84 -7.80
CA PRO A 91 -20.94 -11.91 -6.84
C PRO A 91 -19.73 -11.61 -5.97
N ASN A 92 -18.84 -10.73 -6.43
CA ASN A 92 -17.66 -10.31 -5.71
C ASN A 92 -17.82 -9.01 -4.92
N ASN A 93 -19.03 -8.44 -4.83
CA ASN A 93 -19.27 -7.20 -4.08
C ASN A 93 -18.96 -7.41 -2.58
N PRO A 94 -17.96 -6.70 -2.00
CA PRO A 94 -17.58 -6.83 -0.60
C PRO A 94 -18.72 -6.62 0.40
N GLU A 95 -19.71 -5.79 0.04
CA GLU A 95 -20.87 -5.50 0.89
C GLU A 95 -21.61 -6.77 1.32
N ARG A 96 -21.75 -7.73 0.40
CA ARG A 96 -22.43 -9.02 0.61
C ARG A 96 -21.72 -9.92 1.63
N PHE A 97 -20.46 -9.62 1.91
CA PHE A 97 -19.61 -10.39 2.81
C PHE A 97 -19.35 -9.68 4.14
N THR A 98 -19.93 -8.50 4.37
CA THR A 98 -19.77 -7.75 5.62
C THR A 98 -20.09 -8.62 6.84
N GLY A 99 -19.18 -8.68 7.81
CA GLY A 99 -19.31 -9.50 9.02
C GLY A 99 -18.94 -10.97 8.84
N LYS A 100 -18.47 -11.38 7.65
CA LYS A 100 -18.10 -12.77 7.35
C LYS A 100 -16.59 -12.92 7.19
N ASN A 101 -16.09 -14.08 7.57
CA ASN A 101 -14.73 -14.49 7.21
C ASN A 101 -14.71 -14.94 5.76
N VAL A 102 -13.75 -14.45 4.99
CA VAL A 102 -13.64 -14.72 3.57
C VAL A 102 -12.22 -15.06 3.16
N VAL A 103 -12.10 -15.69 1.99
CA VAL A 103 -10.88 -15.76 1.19
C VAL A 103 -11.07 -14.86 -0.03
N ILE A 104 -10.20 -13.87 -0.20
CA ILE A 104 -10.18 -12.96 -1.35
C ILE A 104 -8.96 -13.30 -2.21
N LYS A 105 -9.18 -13.42 -3.52
CA LYS A 105 -8.13 -13.53 -4.54
C LYS A 105 -8.17 -12.32 -5.44
N GLY A 106 -6.98 -11.88 -5.86
CA GLY A 106 -6.83 -10.83 -6.87
C GLY A 106 -5.63 -9.93 -6.62
N ASN A 107 -5.64 -8.79 -7.29
CA ASN A 107 -4.50 -7.89 -7.30
C ASN A 107 -4.54 -6.96 -6.10
N THR A 108 -3.36 -6.73 -5.51
CA THR A 108 -3.19 -5.77 -4.43
C THR A 108 -2.13 -4.73 -4.75
N GLU A 109 -2.33 -3.54 -4.21
CA GLU A 109 -1.32 -2.51 -4.05
C GLU A 109 -0.98 -2.41 -2.57
N VAL A 110 0.31 -2.58 -2.27
CA VAL A 110 0.82 -2.56 -0.90
C VAL A 110 1.95 -1.54 -0.80
N SER A 111 1.79 -0.58 0.10
CA SER A 111 2.79 0.42 0.46
C SER A 111 3.02 0.44 1.97
N VAL A 112 4.01 1.21 2.42
CA VAL A 112 4.29 1.42 3.86
C VAL A 112 3.09 1.99 4.60
N LYS A 113 2.28 2.82 3.94
CA LYS A 113 1.17 3.56 4.58
C LYS A 113 -0.21 2.97 4.32
N LYS A 114 -0.36 2.15 3.27
CA LYS A 114 -1.67 1.67 2.81
C LYS A 114 -1.55 0.29 2.17
N ALA A 115 -2.55 -0.55 2.39
CA ALA A 115 -2.76 -1.78 1.63
C ALA A 115 -4.18 -1.75 1.04
N LYS A 116 -4.29 -2.09 -0.24
CA LYS A 116 -5.54 -2.05 -0.99
C LYS A 116 -5.61 -3.21 -1.97
N VAL A 117 -6.75 -3.87 -2.04
CA VAL A 117 -7.11 -4.74 -3.15
C VAL A 117 -7.57 -3.84 -4.30
N THR A 118 -6.94 -3.96 -5.46
CA THR A 118 -7.27 -3.18 -6.65
C THR A 118 -8.30 -3.89 -7.52
N VAL A 119 -8.25 -5.23 -7.57
CA VAL A 119 -9.18 -6.08 -8.31
C VAL A 119 -9.49 -7.33 -7.48
N ILE A 120 -10.77 -7.66 -7.32
CA ILE A 120 -11.19 -8.95 -6.74
C ILE A 120 -11.51 -9.89 -7.90
N THR A 121 -10.75 -10.97 -8.03
CA THR A 121 -11.04 -12.04 -9.00
C THR A 121 -11.95 -13.10 -8.40
N SER A 122 -11.91 -13.29 -7.08
CA SER A 122 -12.81 -14.17 -6.35
C SER A 122 -12.90 -13.76 -4.88
N ILE A 123 -14.09 -13.82 -4.29
CA ILE A 123 -14.31 -13.76 -2.85
C ILE A 123 -15.24 -14.90 -2.44
N LYS A 124 -14.86 -15.64 -1.39
CA LYS A 124 -15.64 -16.79 -0.88
C LYS A 124 -15.71 -16.75 0.63
N GLU A 125 -16.88 -17.01 1.18
CA GLU A 125 -17.08 -17.18 2.61
C GLU A 125 -16.37 -18.45 3.10
N VAL A 126 -15.63 -18.33 4.20
CA VAL A 126 -15.04 -19.45 4.93
C VAL A 126 -16.07 -19.91 5.95
N LYS A 127 -16.55 -21.15 5.77
CA LYS A 127 -17.46 -21.82 6.71
C LYS A 127 -16.72 -22.37 7.91
#